data_AF-A0AA39J0E2-F1
#
_entry.id   AF-A0AA39J0E2-F1
#
_cell.length_a   1.000
_cell.length_b   1.000
_cell.length_c   1.000
_cell.angle_alpha   90.00
_cell.angle_beta   90.00
_cell.angle_gamma   90.00
#
_symmetry.space_group_name_H-M   'P 1'
#
loop_
_entity.id
_entity.type
_entity.pdbx_description
1 polymer ?
#
loop_
_entity_poly.entity_id
_entity_poly.type
_entity_poly.pdbx_seq_one_letter_code
_entity_poly.pdbx_strand_id
1 'polypeptide(L)'
;MATAWHNKKMLANPDPCPTCGARNLRPSTTQPLRPLRISVLLSVNNAPLRHEKPAIFDTIRNSKDILVDFDSRISEAQDILNHLIRERTQAASNLRDAKTLLYPIRRLPDDVLKHLFITCTRSPEACVYDSIYGDCLDENAVPWTLSQTCRRWRSLTLETSRLWSRIDLNFDLEHTSVSRTAVAIRVGLYINRARGHDLALVLKLSEREDVSSHPVFSALLSCTSQWKFLVVSGPVASLKVLNPCEGFLDALRFIYININPKQPPSPADKILAMFRFAPHLRYVQLCNADDAQRVLLLPWSQITLYEGSECLSDETNHLKVLPQMSSLQSLRLFCDRPSALPPTPSGRVNLPLLLNLTLSEGVSAHAGSLAQCFGMISAPSLSCLQLVYTHRLQISFPKIIESDAYAITTLEMVCRFDSHPDNVVGFFEMLSSMPSIYRLTVRAEGCTEGFFSKLTYRSDGNSVIPCLTSLDLHLSSFAFTEPTAFVDMVESRRPPSMCGTTSRRFLEEVKLDKAFEMGRSLIERWYMVCDGGLLVHYGTHNMDLPRGPDELVKPNGQNSYDGWFPGMPGTF
;
A
#
# COMPACT_ATOMS: atom_id res chain seq x y z
N MET A 1 -88.32 34.26 -30.47
CA MET A 1 -86.98 34.47 -29.88
C MET A 1 -86.25 33.14 -29.97
N ALA A 2 -85.42 32.93 -31.01
CA ALA A 2 -83.96 33.08 -30.99
C ALA A 2 -83.32 32.20 -29.89
N THR A 3 -82.46 31.20 -30.13
CA THR A 3 -81.24 31.21 -30.95
C THR A 3 -80.76 29.79 -31.30
N ALA A 4 -80.14 29.68 -32.47
CA ALA A 4 -79.49 28.49 -33.02
C ALA A 4 -78.26 28.04 -32.23
N TRP A 5 -78.02 26.72 -32.16
CA TRP A 5 -76.71 26.13 -31.90
C TRP A 5 -76.27 25.33 -33.13
N HIS A 6 -75.22 25.85 -33.78
CA HIS A 6 -74.61 25.30 -34.99
C HIS A 6 -73.90 23.97 -34.72
N ASN A 7 -74.13 23.00 -35.60
CA ASN A 7 -73.22 21.89 -35.87
C ASN A 7 -71.88 22.43 -36.38
N LYS A 8 -70.87 22.50 -35.52
CA LYS A 8 -69.48 22.72 -35.95
C LYS A 8 -68.81 21.36 -36.07
N LYS A 9 -68.87 20.76 -37.27
CA LYS A 9 -67.96 19.69 -37.68
C LYS A 9 -66.55 20.17 -37.36
N MET A 10 -65.84 19.49 -36.46
CA MET A 10 -64.41 19.73 -36.26
C MET A 10 -63.71 19.37 -37.56
N LEU A 11 -63.34 20.40 -38.33
CA LEU A 11 -62.49 20.26 -39.50
C LEU A 11 -61.13 19.74 -39.00
N ALA A 12 -60.82 18.48 -39.33
CA ALA A 12 -59.46 17.98 -39.25
C ALA A 12 -58.59 18.86 -40.17
N ASN A 13 -57.62 19.56 -39.60
CA ASN A 13 -56.65 20.30 -40.41
C ASN A 13 -55.67 19.26 -41.01
N PRO A 14 -55.41 19.25 -42.32
CA PRO A 14 -54.64 18.18 -42.96
C PRO A 14 -53.14 18.23 -42.66
N ASP A 15 -52.64 19.33 -42.08
CA ASP A 15 -51.21 19.58 -41.95
C ASP A 15 -50.64 18.95 -40.67
N PRO A 16 -49.64 18.05 -40.79
CA PRO A 16 -48.97 17.46 -39.63
C PRO A 16 -48.24 18.53 -38.81
N CYS A 17 -48.14 18.31 -37.49
CA CYS A 17 -47.35 19.15 -36.60
C CYS A 17 -45.91 19.26 -37.14
N PRO A 18 -45.37 20.48 -37.35
CA PRO A 18 -44.05 20.66 -37.95
C PRO A 18 -42.91 20.14 -37.05
N THR A 19 -43.17 19.91 -35.76
CA THR A 19 -42.17 19.46 -34.78
C THR A 19 -42.16 17.94 -34.56
N CYS A 20 -43.32 17.27 -34.66
CA CYS A 20 -43.43 15.84 -34.36
C CYS A 20 -44.20 15.01 -35.40
N GLY A 21 -44.67 15.63 -36.50
CA GLY A 21 -45.38 14.94 -37.59
C GLY A 21 -46.82 14.51 -37.26
N ALA A 22 -47.24 14.65 -36.00
CA ALA A 22 -48.56 14.22 -35.53
C ALA A 22 -49.68 15.04 -36.14
N ARG A 23 -50.77 14.39 -36.57
CA ARG A 23 -51.89 15.09 -37.20
C ARG A 23 -52.99 15.44 -36.19
N ASN A 24 -53.14 14.67 -35.11
CA ASN A 24 -54.30 14.78 -34.20
C ASN A 24 -53.98 15.06 -32.72
N LEU A 25 -52.75 15.48 -32.38
CA LEU A 25 -52.33 15.64 -30.98
C LEU A 25 -52.65 16.99 -30.31
N ARG A 26 -53.35 17.92 -30.97
CA ARG A 26 -53.74 19.19 -30.32
C ARG A 26 -54.78 18.93 -29.22
N PRO A 27 -54.66 19.51 -28.01
CA PRO A 27 -55.68 19.39 -26.98
C PRO A 27 -57.03 19.87 -27.52
N SER A 28 -58.08 19.05 -27.43
CA SER A 28 -59.43 19.55 -27.69
C SER A 28 -59.76 20.57 -26.61
N THR A 29 -59.99 21.83 -26.98
CA THR A 29 -60.30 22.92 -26.03
C THR A 29 -61.66 22.77 -25.35
N THR A 30 -62.45 21.79 -25.75
CA THR A 30 -63.74 21.44 -25.14
C THR A 30 -63.69 20.02 -24.59
N GLN A 31 -63.66 19.89 -23.26
CA GLN A 31 -63.97 18.63 -22.59
C GLN A 31 -65.42 18.24 -22.90
N PRO A 32 -65.72 16.96 -23.16
CA PRO A 32 -67.10 16.53 -23.35
C PRO A 32 -67.89 16.76 -22.06
N LEU A 33 -68.74 17.80 -22.05
CA LEU A 33 -69.61 18.13 -20.92
C LEU A 33 -70.84 17.21 -20.93
N ARG A 34 -71.17 16.62 -19.77
CA ARG A 34 -72.39 15.81 -19.61
C ARG A 34 -73.62 16.71 -19.76
N PRO A 35 -74.61 16.35 -20.61
CA PRO A 35 -75.85 17.11 -20.72
C PRO A 35 -76.57 17.25 -19.37
N LEU A 36 -76.98 18.47 -19.01
CA LEU A 36 -77.62 18.79 -17.73
C LEU A 36 -78.80 17.87 -17.40
N ARG A 37 -79.63 17.55 -18.41
CA ARG A 37 -80.80 16.69 -18.21
C ARG A 37 -80.43 15.24 -17.88
N ILE A 38 -79.37 14.70 -18.47
CA ILE A 38 -78.86 13.37 -18.13
C ILE A 38 -78.37 13.38 -16.67
N SER A 39 -77.69 14.45 -16.24
CA SER A 39 -77.27 14.59 -14.84
C SER A 39 -78.45 14.62 -13.87
N VAL A 40 -79.54 15.32 -14.23
CA VAL A 40 -80.78 15.33 -13.44
C VAL A 40 -81.43 13.95 -13.40
N LEU A 41 -81.60 13.26 -14.53
CA LEU A 41 -82.18 11.91 -14.58
C LEU A 41 -81.32 10.85 -13.86
N LEU A 42 -80.01 11.07 -13.70
CA LEU A 42 -79.17 10.20 -12.87
C LEU A 42 -79.33 10.49 -11.37
N SER A 43 -79.70 11.74 -11.01
CA SER A 43 -79.95 12.14 -9.62
C SER A 43 -81.34 11.77 -9.10
N VAL A 44 -82.33 11.65 -10.00
CA VAL A 44 -83.68 11.18 -9.68
C VAL A 44 -83.95 9.97 -10.56
N ASN A 45 -84.12 8.78 -9.98
CA ASN A 45 -84.21 7.47 -10.67
C ASN A 45 -85.48 7.27 -11.53
N ASN A 46 -85.90 8.32 -12.22
CA ASN A 46 -87.06 8.37 -13.08
C ASN A 46 -86.68 7.93 -14.49
N ALA A 47 -87.57 7.18 -15.14
CA ALA A 47 -87.37 6.79 -16.54
C ALA A 47 -87.42 8.03 -17.47
N PRO A 48 -86.57 8.11 -18.51
CA PRO A 48 -86.62 9.19 -19.47
C PRO A 48 -87.96 9.16 -20.23
N LEU A 49 -88.55 10.35 -20.39
CA LEU A 49 -89.79 10.53 -21.13
C LEU A 49 -89.59 10.16 -22.60
N ARG A 50 -90.67 9.79 -23.29
CA ARG A 50 -90.61 9.32 -24.69
C ARG A 50 -89.89 10.30 -25.62
N HIS A 51 -90.05 11.61 -25.43
CA HIS A 51 -89.40 12.64 -26.24
C HIS A 51 -87.93 12.90 -25.84
N GLU A 52 -87.48 12.48 -24.66
CA GLU A 52 -86.09 12.64 -24.18
C GLU A 52 -85.18 11.50 -24.66
N LYS A 53 -85.76 10.31 -24.91
CA LYS A 53 -85.03 9.12 -25.36
C LYS A 53 -84.17 9.34 -26.62
N PRO A 54 -84.65 10.02 -27.68
CA PRO A 54 -83.83 10.28 -28.87
C PRO A 54 -82.55 11.04 -28.54
N ALA A 55 -82.63 12.12 -27.75
CA ALA A 55 -81.46 12.91 -27.36
C ALA A 55 -80.44 12.13 -26.51
N ILE A 56 -80.91 11.18 -25.68
CA ILE A 56 -80.04 10.28 -24.91
C ILE A 56 -79.37 9.27 -25.83
N PHE A 57 -80.09 8.68 -26.79
CA PHE A 57 -79.50 7.79 -27.80
C PHE A 57 -78.48 8.51 -28.70
N ASP A 58 -78.75 9.76 -29.07
CA ASP A 58 -77.80 10.61 -29.80
C ASP A 58 -76.57 10.89 -28.94
N THR A 59 -76.73 11.14 -27.64
CA THR A 59 -75.59 11.29 -26.72
C THR A 59 -74.75 10.02 -26.63
N ILE A 60 -75.37 8.83 -26.58
CA ILE A 60 -74.65 7.56 -26.56
C ILE A 60 -73.85 7.38 -27.86
N ARG A 61 -74.47 7.65 -29.02
CA ARG A 61 -73.80 7.52 -30.32
C ARG A 61 -72.62 8.49 -30.43
N ASN A 62 -72.87 9.77 -30.16
CA ASN A 62 -71.84 10.81 -30.20
C ASN A 62 -70.71 10.52 -29.20
N SER A 63 -71.01 10.01 -27.99
CA SER A 63 -69.98 9.67 -27.00
C SER A 63 -69.14 8.46 -27.43
N LYS A 64 -69.72 7.46 -28.10
CA LYS A 64 -68.95 6.35 -28.67
C LYS A 64 -67.96 6.84 -29.72
N ASP A 65 -68.41 7.71 -30.61
CA ASP A 65 -67.55 8.29 -31.65
C ASP A 65 -66.42 9.15 -31.04
N ILE A 66 -66.72 9.91 -29.97
CA ILE A 66 -65.72 10.69 -29.22
C ILE A 66 -64.71 9.79 -28.51
N LEU A 67 -65.14 8.67 -27.91
CA LEU A 67 -64.22 7.74 -27.26
C LEU A 67 -63.27 7.08 -28.27
N VAL A 68 -63.77 6.64 -29.43
CA VAL A 68 -62.94 6.10 -30.51
C VAL A 68 -61.92 7.13 -31.02
N ASP A 69 -62.32 8.41 -31.13
CA ASP A 69 -61.39 9.50 -31.45
C ASP A 69 -60.29 9.64 -30.39
N PHE A 70 -60.64 9.70 -29.10
CA PHE A 70 -59.65 9.82 -28.04
C PHE A 70 -58.74 8.60 -27.93
N ASP A 71 -59.24 7.38 -28.06
CA ASP A 71 -58.44 6.16 -28.06
C ASP A 71 -57.46 6.14 -29.25
N SER A 72 -57.91 6.56 -30.44
CA SER A 72 -57.04 6.72 -31.61
C SER A 72 -55.93 7.73 -31.36
N ARG A 73 -56.23 8.86 -30.70
CA ARG A 73 -55.25 9.90 -30.38
C ARG A 73 -54.29 9.49 -29.28
N ILE A 74 -54.74 8.72 -28.29
CA ILE A 74 -53.89 8.12 -27.27
C ILE A 74 -52.92 7.13 -27.92
N SER A 75 -53.40 6.28 -28.85
CA SER A 75 -52.54 5.37 -29.61
C SER A 75 -51.50 6.13 -30.44
N GLU A 76 -51.91 7.17 -31.18
CA GLU A 76 -50.98 8.01 -31.96
C GLU A 76 -49.94 8.69 -31.05
N ALA A 77 -50.35 9.20 -29.87
CA ALA A 77 -49.44 9.79 -28.89
C ALA A 77 -48.44 8.77 -28.33
N GLN A 78 -48.90 7.57 -28.02
CA GLN A 78 -48.06 6.47 -27.52
C GLN A 78 -47.04 6.04 -28.58
N ASP A 79 -47.45 5.95 -29.85
CA ASP A 79 -46.55 5.61 -30.96
C ASP A 79 -45.45 6.66 -31.14
N ILE A 80 -45.82 7.95 -31.10
CA ILE A 80 -44.86 9.05 -31.17
C ILE A 80 -43.92 9.05 -29.97
N LEU A 81 -44.45 8.84 -28.76
CA LEU A 81 -43.62 8.75 -27.55
C LEU A 81 -42.62 7.60 -27.65
N ASN A 82 -43.08 6.41 -28.06
CA ASN A 82 -42.24 5.23 -28.22
C ASN A 82 -41.17 5.45 -29.30
N HIS A 83 -41.52 6.14 -30.39
CA HIS A 83 -40.55 6.53 -31.42
C HIS A 83 -39.48 7.48 -30.85
N LEU A 84 -39.87 8.54 -30.15
CA LEU A 84 -38.93 9.48 -29.53
C LEU A 84 -38.04 8.82 -28.46
N ILE A 85 -38.56 7.86 -27.70
CA ILE A 85 -37.76 7.07 -26.74
C ILE A 85 -36.68 6.26 -27.48
N ARG A 86 -37.02 5.63 -28.61
CA ARG A 86 -36.04 4.90 -29.44
C ARG A 86 -34.98 5.85 -30.00
N GLU A 87 -35.39 6.98 -30.56
CA GLU A 87 -34.47 7.99 -31.09
C GLU A 87 -33.53 8.55 -30.00
N ARG A 88 -34.08 8.87 -28.81
CA ARG A 88 -33.27 9.30 -27.67
C ARG A 88 -32.26 8.24 -27.26
N THR A 89 -32.68 6.98 -27.20
CA THR A 89 -31.81 5.85 -26.82
C THR A 89 -30.68 5.67 -27.84
N GLN A 90 -31.01 5.76 -29.14
CA GLN A 90 -30.02 5.70 -30.21
C GLN A 90 -29.05 6.89 -30.15
N ALA A 91 -29.54 8.12 -29.95
CA ALA A 91 -28.70 9.31 -29.82
C ALA A 91 -27.76 9.20 -28.60
N ALA A 92 -28.25 8.68 -27.47
CA ALA A 92 -27.43 8.42 -26.29
C ALA A 92 -26.35 7.36 -26.55
N SER A 93 -26.67 6.30 -27.31
CA SER A 93 -25.69 5.30 -27.76
C SER A 93 -24.62 5.94 -28.65
N ASN A 94 -25.02 6.67 -29.68
CA ASN A 94 -24.10 7.33 -30.62
C ASN A 94 -23.16 8.30 -29.87
N LEU A 95 -23.67 9.07 -28.92
CA LEU A 95 -22.87 9.96 -28.09
C LEU A 95 -21.85 9.18 -27.25
N ARG A 96 -22.26 8.05 -26.65
CA ARG A 96 -21.37 7.19 -25.87
C ARG A 96 -20.27 6.63 -26.76
N ASP A 97 -20.62 6.08 -27.91
CA ASP A 97 -19.67 5.49 -28.86
C ASP A 97 -18.65 6.52 -29.34
N ALA A 98 -19.11 7.72 -29.73
CA ALA A 98 -18.23 8.82 -30.12
C ALA A 98 -17.26 9.23 -28.99
N LYS A 99 -17.75 9.33 -27.74
CA LYS A 99 -16.88 9.59 -26.58
C LYS A 99 -15.86 8.46 -26.38
N THR A 100 -16.28 7.21 -26.50
CA THR A 100 -15.41 6.04 -26.35
C THR A 100 -14.31 5.99 -27.42
N LEU A 101 -14.60 6.42 -28.66
CA LEU A 101 -13.61 6.53 -29.73
C LEU A 101 -12.56 7.61 -29.45
N LEU A 102 -12.93 8.66 -28.72
CA LEU A 102 -12.04 9.77 -28.36
C LEU A 102 -11.27 9.55 -27.06
N TYR A 103 -11.41 8.38 -26.40
CA TYR A 103 -10.67 8.10 -25.19
C TYR A 103 -9.14 8.16 -25.43
N PRO A 104 -8.38 8.88 -24.56
CA PRO A 104 -6.94 9.09 -24.75
C PRO A 104 -6.15 7.80 -24.97
N ILE A 105 -6.56 6.72 -24.31
CA ILE A 105 -5.90 5.41 -24.34
C ILE A 105 -5.80 4.81 -25.75
N ARG A 106 -6.67 5.22 -26.68
CA ARG A 106 -6.64 4.80 -28.09
C ARG A 106 -5.53 5.50 -28.88
N ARG A 107 -5.08 6.68 -28.44
CA ARG A 107 -4.09 7.54 -29.10
C ARG A 107 -2.70 7.46 -28.49
N LEU A 108 -2.57 6.85 -27.30
CA LEU A 108 -1.27 6.69 -26.65
C LEU A 108 -0.32 5.89 -27.54
N PRO A 109 0.96 6.29 -27.66
CA PRO A 109 2.00 5.47 -28.27
C PRO A 109 2.20 4.13 -27.56
N ASP A 110 2.78 3.15 -28.27
CA ASP A 110 2.99 1.79 -27.75
C ASP A 110 3.95 1.76 -26.55
N ASP A 111 5.00 2.58 -26.58
CA ASP A 111 5.97 2.80 -25.52
C ASP A 111 5.33 3.37 -24.24
N VAL A 112 4.42 4.34 -24.37
CA VAL A 112 3.66 4.87 -23.23
C VAL A 112 2.72 3.81 -22.65
N LEU A 113 2.05 3.03 -23.51
CA LEU A 113 1.21 1.91 -23.05
C LEU A 113 2.03 0.83 -22.34
N LYS A 114 3.19 0.45 -22.88
CA LYS A 114 4.11 -0.51 -22.25
C LYS A 114 4.58 -0.01 -20.88
N HIS A 115 4.93 1.27 -20.77
CA HIS A 115 5.27 1.89 -19.50
C HIS A 115 4.12 1.80 -18.49
N LEU A 116 2.90 2.18 -18.89
CA LEU A 116 1.70 2.06 -18.04
C LEU A 116 1.47 0.61 -17.60
N PHE A 117 1.61 -0.37 -18.50
CA PHE A 117 1.45 -1.78 -18.15
C PHE A 117 2.45 -2.24 -17.10
N ILE A 118 3.72 -1.81 -17.23
CA ILE A 118 4.77 -2.09 -16.24
C ILE A 118 4.41 -1.43 -14.91
N THR A 119 3.96 -0.17 -14.91
CA THR A 119 3.55 0.54 -13.68
C THR A 119 2.36 -0.11 -12.99
N CYS A 120 1.40 -0.65 -13.76
CA CYS A 120 0.23 -1.35 -13.21
C CYS A 120 0.51 -2.80 -12.78
N THR A 121 1.71 -3.32 -13.06
CA THR A 121 2.11 -4.68 -12.70
C THR A 121 3.08 -4.63 -11.54
N ARG A 122 2.99 -5.59 -10.61
CA ARG A 122 3.96 -5.69 -9.51
C ARG A 122 5.35 -5.90 -10.11
N SER A 123 6.29 -5.04 -9.75
CA SER A 123 7.67 -5.20 -10.21
C SER A 123 8.27 -6.50 -9.66
N PRO A 124 9.18 -7.16 -10.38
CA PRO A 124 9.93 -8.29 -9.84
C PRO A 124 10.62 -7.94 -8.53
N GLU A 125 11.21 -6.75 -8.44
CA GLU A 125 11.95 -6.25 -7.29
C GLU A 125 11.06 -5.95 -6.08
N ALA A 126 9.74 -5.78 -6.27
CA ALA A 126 8.82 -5.51 -5.18
C ALA A 126 8.77 -6.65 -4.13
N CYS A 127 9.16 -7.88 -4.48
CA CYS A 127 9.23 -8.98 -3.50
C CYS A 127 10.24 -8.74 -2.37
N VAL A 128 11.14 -7.77 -2.54
CA VAL A 128 12.10 -7.37 -1.51
C VAL A 128 11.43 -6.53 -0.41
N TYR A 129 10.34 -5.84 -0.74
CA TYR A 129 9.65 -4.91 0.16
C TYR A 129 8.30 -5.42 0.64
N ASP A 130 7.69 -6.33 -0.12
CA ASP A 130 6.31 -6.77 0.10
C ASP A 130 6.25 -8.31 0.19
N SER A 131 5.81 -8.83 1.35
CA SER A 131 5.56 -10.27 1.55
C SER A 131 4.19 -10.72 1.03
N ILE A 132 3.42 -9.85 0.36
CA ILE A 132 2.14 -10.21 -0.25
C ILE A 132 2.37 -11.21 -1.39
N TYR A 133 2.03 -12.45 -1.10
CA TYR A 133 1.84 -13.52 -2.07
C TYR A 133 0.68 -13.17 -3.02
N GLY A 134 0.96 -13.14 -4.31
CA GLY A 134 -0.04 -13.19 -5.36
C GLY A 134 -0.25 -14.62 -5.87
N ASP A 135 -0.83 -14.72 -7.05
CA ASP A 135 -0.86 -15.96 -7.83
C ASP A 135 -0.72 -15.57 -9.31
N CYS A 136 0.39 -15.95 -9.94
CA CYS A 136 0.63 -15.65 -11.35
C CYS A 136 -0.31 -16.41 -12.30
N LEU A 137 -1.05 -17.40 -11.78
CA LEU A 137 -2.02 -18.19 -12.53
C LEU A 137 -3.43 -17.60 -12.49
N ASP A 138 -3.68 -16.57 -11.68
CA ASP A 138 -4.96 -15.86 -11.65
C ASP A 138 -5.17 -15.10 -12.98
N GLU A 139 -6.12 -15.59 -13.78
CA GLU A 139 -6.47 -15.01 -15.07
C GLU A 139 -7.10 -13.61 -14.95
N ASN A 140 -7.58 -13.25 -13.75
CA ASN A 140 -8.12 -11.93 -13.43
C ASN A 140 -7.04 -10.95 -12.93
N ALA A 141 -5.80 -11.39 -12.82
CA ALA A 141 -4.66 -10.56 -12.45
C ALA A 141 -3.86 -10.11 -13.69
N VAL A 142 -3.07 -9.05 -13.52
CA VAL A 142 -2.05 -8.66 -14.50
C VAL A 142 -0.91 -9.69 -14.48
N PRO A 143 -0.32 -10.06 -15.64
CA PRO A 143 -0.49 -9.46 -16.96
C PRO A 143 -1.65 -10.04 -17.81
N TRP A 144 -2.39 -11.03 -17.31
CA TRP A 144 -3.42 -11.73 -18.09
C TRP A 144 -4.55 -10.81 -18.54
N THR A 145 -5.10 -10.00 -17.64
CA THR A 145 -6.17 -9.03 -17.95
C THR A 145 -5.78 -8.05 -19.06
N LEU A 146 -4.54 -7.55 -19.04
CA LEU A 146 -3.99 -6.69 -20.11
C LEU A 146 -3.97 -7.43 -21.44
N SER A 147 -3.52 -8.69 -21.43
CA SER A 147 -3.47 -9.52 -22.64
C SER A 147 -4.86 -9.89 -23.20
N GLN A 148 -5.91 -9.77 -22.38
CA GLN A 148 -7.28 -10.11 -22.76
C GLN A 148 -8.12 -8.91 -23.20
N THR A 149 -7.60 -7.68 -23.07
CA THR A 149 -8.37 -6.45 -23.34
C THR A 149 -8.66 -6.22 -24.83
N CYS A 150 -7.63 -6.17 -25.67
CA CYS A 150 -7.78 -6.03 -27.13
C CYS A 150 -6.56 -6.59 -27.88
N ARG A 151 -6.64 -6.70 -29.21
CA ARG A 151 -5.53 -7.24 -30.03
C ARG A 151 -4.22 -6.45 -29.84
N ARG A 152 -4.29 -5.12 -29.82
CA ARG A 152 -3.11 -4.26 -29.63
C ARG A 152 -2.47 -4.50 -28.26
N TRP A 153 -3.27 -4.49 -27.20
CA TRP A 153 -2.78 -4.72 -25.84
C TRP A 153 -2.17 -6.10 -25.70
N ARG A 154 -2.81 -7.13 -26.27
CA ARG A 154 -2.25 -8.48 -26.31
C ARG A 154 -0.85 -8.51 -26.93
N SER A 155 -0.62 -7.87 -28.07
CA SER A 155 0.71 -7.81 -28.69
C SER A 155 1.72 -7.15 -27.75
N LEU A 156 1.37 -5.96 -27.22
CA LEU A 156 2.26 -5.20 -26.35
C LEU A 156 2.58 -5.94 -25.05
N THR A 157 1.60 -6.59 -24.43
CA THR A 157 1.80 -7.39 -23.21
C THR A 157 2.73 -8.59 -23.48
N LEU A 158 2.57 -9.28 -24.62
CA LEU A 158 3.41 -10.42 -24.99
C LEU A 158 4.83 -10.03 -25.44
N GLU A 159 5.01 -8.82 -25.97
CA GLU A 159 6.32 -8.26 -26.32
C GLU A 159 7.09 -7.73 -25.11
N THR A 160 6.40 -7.36 -24.03
CA THR A 160 7.00 -6.77 -22.84
C THR A 160 7.37 -7.86 -21.84
N SER A 161 8.56 -8.44 -22.01
CA SER A 161 9.05 -9.57 -21.21
C SER A 161 9.04 -9.31 -19.70
N ARG A 162 9.35 -8.09 -19.26
CA ARG A 162 9.37 -7.69 -17.84
C ARG A 162 8.04 -7.93 -17.12
N LEU A 163 6.90 -7.89 -17.82
CA LEU A 163 5.58 -8.20 -17.24
C LEU A 163 5.44 -9.67 -16.81
N TRP A 164 6.32 -10.53 -17.32
CA TRP A 164 6.37 -11.97 -17.08
C TRP A 164 7.59 -12.38 -16.25
N SER A 165 8.25 -11.42 -15.59
CA SER A 165 9.46 -11.67 -14.80
C SER A 165 9.22 -12.00 -13.33
N ARG A 166 7.96 -12.00 -12.86
CA ARG A 166 7.60 -12.37 -11.48
C ARG A 166 6.68 -13.58 -11.48
N ILE A 167 7.17 -14.71 -10.99
CA ILE A 167 6.41 -15.95 -10.86
C ILE A 167 6.02 -16.11 -9.39
N ASP A 168 4.71 -16.07 -9.11
CA ASP A 168 4.16 -16.22 -7.76
C ASP A 168 3.28 -17.46 -7.72
N LEU A 169 3.59 -18.41 -6.84
CA LEU A 169 2.88 -19.68 -6.71
C LEU A 169 2.57 -19.93 -5.24
N ASN A 170 1.28 -20.10 -4.94
CA ASN A 170 0.79 -20.39 -3.62
C ASN A 170 0.10 -21.75 -3.58
N PHE A 171 0.81 -22.74 -3.04
CA PHE A 171 0.36 -24.13 -2.98
C PHE A 171 -0.66 -24.40 -1.86
N ASP A 172 -0.95 -23.42 -1.00
CA ASP A 172 -2.10 -23.51 -0.08
C ASP A 172 -3.41 -23.06 -0.74
N LEU A 173 -3.35 -22.43 -1.92
CA LEU A 173 -4.56 -22.20 -2.70
C LEU A 173 -5.00 -23.53 -3.30
N GLU A 174 -6.22 -23.93 -2.97
CA GLU A 174 -6.88 -25.06 -3.58
C GLU A 174 -7.05 -24.80 -5.09
N HIS A 175 -6.06 -25.18 -5.91
CA HIS A 175 -6.22 -25.29 -7.35
C HIS A 175 -7.08 -26.51 -7.72
N THR A 176 -8.16 -26.76 -6.97
CA THR A 176 -9.01 -27.97 -7.04
C THR A 176 -9.68 -28.15 -8.41
N SER A 177 -9.71 -27.11 -9.24
CA SER A 177 -10.25 -27.15 -10.60
C SER A 177 -9.19 -27.32 -11.71
N VAL A 178 -7.89 -27.18 -11.42
CA VAL A 178 -6.83 -27.18 -12.44
C VAL A 178 -5.84 -28.33 -12.18
N SER A 179 -5.57 -29.14 -13.21
CA SER A 179 -4.61 -30.25 -13.07
C SER A 179 -3.18 -29.73 -12.83
N ARG A 180 -2.39 -30.46 -12.04
CA ARG A 180 -0.97 -30.14 -11.75
C ARG A 180 -0.14 -29.95 -13.04
N THR A 181 -0.46 -30.72 -14.09
CA THR A 181 0.18 -30.59 -15.41
C THR A 181 -0.18 -29.27 -16.09
N ALA A 182 -1.43 -28.83 -16.02
CA ALA A 182 -1.84 -27.55 -16.58
C ALA A 182 -1.15 -26.37 -15.88
N VAL A 183 -0.94 -26.47 -14.55
CA VAL A 183 -0.13 -25.49 -13.79
C VAL A 183 1.31 -25.43 -14.34
N ALA A 184 1.96 -26.58 -14.53
CA ALA A 184 3.32 -26.63 -15.08
C ALA A 184 3.41 -26.02 -16.49
N ILE A 185 2.43 -26.27 -17.35
CA ILE A 185 2.35 -25.69 -18.70
C ILE A 185 2.19 -24.17 -18.64
N ARG A 186 1.31 -23.66 -17.77
CA ARG A 186 1.08 -22.21 -17.60
C ARG A 186 2.34 -21.51 -17.10
N VAL A 187 3.05 -22.10 -16.13
CA VAL A 187 4.33 -21.56 -15.65
C VAL A 187 5.39 -21.62 -16.75
N GLY A 188 5.47 -22.70 -17.52
CA GLY A 188 6.36 -22.78 -18.68
C GLY A 188 6.11 -21.69 -19.72
N LEU A 189 4.83 -21.36 -19.99
CA LEU A 189 4.46 -20.23 -20.84
C LEU A 189 4.90 -18.88 -20.24
N TYR A 190 4.78 -18.72 -18.92
CA TYR A 190 5.22 -17.53 -18.21
C TYR A 190 6.74 -17.32 -18.36
N ILE A 191 7.53 -18.37 -18.11
CA ILE A 191 8.99 -18.39 -18.27
C ILE A 191 9.39 -18.08 -19.72
N ASN A 192 8.71 -18.68 -20.70
CA ASN A 192 9.01 -18.43 -22.11
C ASN A 192 8.80 -16.96 -22.50
N ARG A 193 7.73 -16.33 -21.96
CA ARG A 193 7.43 -14.92 -22.21
C ARG A 193 8.37 -13.95 -21.49
N ALA A 194 9.02 -14.39 -20.41
CA ALA A 194 10.08 -13.63 -19.76
C ALA A 194 11.34 -13.50 -20.65
N ARG A 195 11.51 -14.33 -21.68
CA ARG A 195 12.58 -14.25 -22.69
C ARG A 195 13.99 -14.11 -22.11
N GLY A 196 14.30 -14.83 -21.04
CA GLY A 196 15.63 -14.81 -20.42
C GLY A 196 15.89 -13.64 -19.48
N HIS A 197 14.88 -12.82 -19.18
CA HIS A 197 15.01 -11.73 -18.22
C HIS A 197 15.19 -12.26 -16.78
N ASP A 198 15.88 -11.51 -15.93
CA ASP A 198 15.98 -11.78 -14.49
C ASP A 198 14.58 -12.08 -13.90
N LEU A 199 14.48 -13.17 -13.16
CA LEU A 199 13.24 -13.65 -12.56
C LEU A 199 13.20 -13.41 -11.06
N ALA A 200 12.03 -13.00 -10.58
CA ALA A 200 11.64 -13.06 -9.19
C ALA A 200 10.71 -14.26 -8.99
N LEU A 201 11.12 -15.21 -8.16
CA LEU A 201 10.36 -16.40 -7.84
C LEU A 201 9.83 -16.30 -6.41
N VAL A 202 8.51 -16.35 -6.25
CA VAL A 202 7.81 -16.26 -4.97
C VAL A 202 7.00 -17.55 -4.79
N LEU A 203 7.33 -18.30 -3.74
CA LEU A 203 6.79 -19.63 -3.48
C LEU A 203 6.23 -19.68 -2.05
N LYS A 204 4.93 -19.92 -1.92
CA LYS A 204 4.32 -20.34 -0.67
C LYS A 204 4.03 -21.83 -0.73
N LEU A 205 4.89 -22.64 -0.11
CA LEU A 205 4.78 -24.09 -0.09
C LEU A 205 3.70 -24.53 0.89
N SER A 206 2.99 -25.60 0.55
CA SER A 206 1.87 -26.06 1.38
C SER A 206 2.32 -26.57 2.74
N GLU A 207 1.54 -26.26 3.77
CA GLU A 207 1.72 -26.79 5.12
C GLU A 207 1.09 -28.19 5.29
N ARG A 208 0.20 -28.58 4.36
CA ARG A 208 -0.65 -29.78 4.47
C ARG A 208 -0.29 -30.86 3.47
N GLU A 209 0.10 -30.47 2.26
CA GLU A 209 0.39 -31.40 1.16
C GLU A 209 1.87 -31.41 0.80
N ASP A 210 2.39 -32.60 0.47
CA ASP A 210 3.72 -32.71 -0.13
C ASP A 210 3.67 -32.31 -1.61
N VAL A 211 4.31 -31.18 -1.91
CA VAL A 211 4.40 -30.62 -3.25
C VAL A 211 5.64 -31.08 -4.02
N SER A 212 6.51 -31.90 -3.43
CA SER A 212 7.78 -32.33 -4.03
C SER A 212 7.61 -33.04 -5.39
N SER A 213 6.49 -33.75 -5.57
CA SER A 213 6.13 -34.45 -6.81
C SER A 213 5.46 -33.57 -7.86
N HIS A 214 5.25 -32.27 -7.59
CA HIS A 214 4.52 -31.39 -8.49
C HIS A 214 5.35 -31.05 -9.75
N PRO A 215 4.85 -31.31 -10.98
CA PRO A 215 5.62 -31.14 -12.22
C PRO A 215 6.05 -29.68 -12.51
N VAL A 216 5.43 -28.70 -11.83
CA VAL A 216 5.82 -27.28 -11.93
C VAL A 216 7.28 -27.05 -11.55
N PHE A 217 7.82 -27.82 -10.60
CA PHE A 217 9.21 -27.65 -10.17
C PHE A 217 10.17 -28.01 -11.29
N SER A 218 9.85 -28.93 -12.19
CA SER A 218 10.65 -29.20 -13.38
C SER A 218 10.71 -27.99 -14.32
N ALA A 219 9.58 -27.28 -14.48
CA ALA A 219 9.54 -26.04 -15.27
C ALA A 219 10.34 -24.92 -14.58
N LEU A 220 10.17 -24.72 -13.27
CA LEU A 220 10.92 -23.73 -12.50
C LEU A 220 12.43 -24.01 -12.53
N LEU A 221 12.84 -25.27 -12.32
CA LEU A 221 14.24 -25.66 -12.30
C LEU A 221 14.93 -25.46 -13.66
N SER A 222 14.17 -25.38 -14.77
CA SER A 222 14.72 -25.11 -16.10
C SER A 222 15.26 -23.67 -16.30
N CYS A 223 14.94 -22.75 -15.38
CA CYS A 223 15.34 -21.35 -15.45
C CYS A 223 16.08 -20.85 -14.20
N THR A 224 16.68 -21.76 -13.42
CA THR A 224 17.40 -21.44 -12.16
C THR A 224 18.49 -20.38 -12.32
N SER A 225 19.22 -20.39 -13.44
CA SER A 225 20.27 -19.40 -13.74
C SER A 225 19.74 -17.97 -13.91
N GLN A 226 18.44 -17.79 -14.10
CA GLN A 226 17.79 -16.47 -14.21
C GLN A 226 17.19 -15.99 -12.89
N TRP A 227 17.18 -16.82 -11.83
CA TRP A 227 16.59 -16.45 -10.55
C TRP A 227 17.46 -15.41 -9.86
N LYS A 228 16.98 -14.16 -9.83
CA LYS A 228 17.64 -13.04 -9.17
C LYS A 228 17.09 -12.78 -7.77
N PHE A 229 15.80 -12.98 -7.61
CA PHE A 229 15.08 -12.85 -6.34
C PHE A 229 14.35 -14.15 -6.05
N LEU A 230 14.53 -14.69 -4.84
CA LEU A 230 13.86 -15.89 -4.39
C LEU A 230 13.18 -15.62 -3.04
N VAL A 231 11.87 -15.80 -2.98
CA VAL A 231 11.07 -15.67 -1.76
C VAL A 231 10.38 -17.00 -1.53
N VAL A 232 10.67 -17.66 -0.40
CA VAL A 232 10.06 -18.95 -0.09
C VAL A 232 9.54 -18.99 1.33
N SER A 233 8.30 -19.46 1.49
CA SER A 233 7.67 -19.69 2.78
C SER A 233 7.15 -21.11 2.87
N GLY A 234 7.33 -21.75 4.02
CA GLY A 234 6.73 -23.06 4.32
C GLY A 234 7.58 -23.93 5.26
N PRO A 235 7.21 -25.21 5.43
CA PRO A 235 7.99 -26.15 6.23
C PRO A 235 9.36 -26.46 5.61
N VAL A 236 10.38 -26.71 6.45
CA VAL A 236 11.74 -27.07 6.00
C VAL A 236 11.75 -28.33 5.14
N ALA A 237 10.88 -29.29 5.44
CA ALA A 237 10.73 -30.51 4.64
C ALA A 237 10.35 -30.20 3.18
N SER A 238 9.45 -29.24 2.96
CA SER A 238 8.96 -28.86 1.62
C SER A 238 10.02 -28.08 0.83
N LEU A 239 10.90 -27.31 1.49
CA LEU A 239 11.99 -26.57 0.83
C LEU A 239 12.96 -27.49 0.07
N LYS A 240 13.07 -28.77 0.47
CA LYS A 240 13.95 -29.76 -0.18
C LYS A 240 13.66 -29.96 -1.67
N VAL A 241 12.46 -29.57 -2.14
CA VAL A 241 12.12 -29.59 -3.57
C VAL A 241 13.04 -28.73 -4.43
N LEU A 242 13.66 -27.70 -3.82
CA LEU A 242 14.59 -26.82 -4.51
C LEU A 242 16.04 -27.35 -4.48
N ASN A 243 16.35 -28.46 -3.79
CA ASN A 243 17.71 -29.00 -3.73
C ASN A 243 18.42 -29.13 -5.09
N PRO A 244 17.72 -29.50 -6.19
CA PRO A 244 18.35 -29.58 -7.51
C PRO A 244 18.89 -28.27 -8.07
N CYS A 245 18.58 -27.10 -7.49
CA CYS A 245 19.16 -25.83 -7.93
C CYS A 245 20.59 -25.59 -7.41
N GLU A 246 21.14 -26.48 -6.57
CA GLU A 246 22.52 -26.38 -6.10
C GLU A 246 23.51 -26.21 -7.26
N GLY A 247 24.29 -25.13 -7.24
CA GLY A 247 25.28 -24.84 -8.27
C GLY A 247 24.75 -24.13 -9.52
N PHE A 248 23.45 -23.82 -9.61
CA PHE A 248 22.84 -23.15 -10.77
C PHE A 248 22.29 -21.75 -10.45
N LEU A 249 22.59 -21.20 -9.28
CA LEU A 249 22.05 -19.92 -8.78
C LEU A 249 22.97 -18.74 -9.12
N ASP A 250 23.38 -18.64 -10.38
CA ASP A 250 24.37 -17.65 -10.84
C ASP A 250 23.86 -16.21 -10.75
N ALA A 251 22.57 -15.96 -11.00
CA ALA A 251 22.00 -14.60 -10.95
C ALA A 251 21.50 -14.18 -9.55
N LEU A 252 21.49 -15.10 -8.57
CA LEU A 252 20.76 -14.89 -7.32
C LEU A 252 21.40 -13.80 -6.46
N ARG A 253 20.65 -12.73 -6.18
CA ARG A 253 21.10 -11.57 -5.40
C ARG A 253 20.37 -11.43 -4.07
N PHE A 254 19.12 -11.88 -4.03
CA PHE A 254 18.24 -11.77 -2.87
C PHE A 254 17.55 -13.10 -2.56
N ILE A 255 17.55 -13.45 -1.27
CA ILE A 255 16.77 -14.56 -0.73
C ILE A 255 15.96 -14.08 0.48
N TYR A 256 14.67 -14.40 0.46
CA TYR A 256 13.80 -14.41 1.63
C TYR A 256 13.38 -15.83 1.96
N ILE A 257 13.57 -16.27 3.20
CA ILE A 257 13.09 -17.57 3.69
C ILE A 257 12.30 -17.36 4.97
N ASN A 258 11.06 -17.82 4.98
CA ASN A 258 10.21 -17.86 6.16
C ASN A 258 9.84 -19.31 6.50
N ILE A 259 10.35 -19.80 7.64
CA ILE A 259 10.09 -21.17 8.10
C ILE A 259 8.80 -21.18 8.93
N ASN A 260 7.92 -22.14 8.69
CA ASN A 260 6.68 -22.23 9.45
C ASN A 260 6.97 -22.49 10.96
N PRO A 261 6.58 -21.60 11.88
CA PRO A 261 6.84 -21.78 13.31
C PRO A 261 6.07 -22.96 13.93
N LYS A 262 4.99 -23.43 13.29
CA LYS A 262 4.22 -24.60 13.77
C LYS A 262 4.91 -25.93 13.48
N GLN A 263 5.87 -25.94 12.56
CA GLN A 263 6.62 -27.12 12.15
C GLN A 263 8.12 -26.79 12.17
N PRO A 264 8.71 -26.61 13.37
CA PRO A 264 10.11 -26.25 13.49
C PRO A 264 11.03 -27.34 12.91
N PRO A 265 12.24 -26.98 12.45
CA PRO A 265 13.16 -27.93 11.85
C PRO A 265 13.53 -29.04 12.84
N SER A 266 13.29 -30.29 12.45
CA SER A 266 13.63 -31.48 13.24
C SER A 266 15.16 -31.67 13.28
N PRO A 267 15.73 -32.28 14.33
CA PRO A 267 17.13 -32.73 14.32
C PRO A 267 17.47 -33.68 13.15
N ALA A 268 16.47 -34.37 12.61
CA ALA A 268 16.62 -35.25 11.46
C ALA A 268 16.65 -34.50 10.11
N ASP A 269 16.30 -33.21 10.08
CA ASP A 269 16.35 -32.43 8.84
C ASP A 269 17.79 -32.17 8.42
N LYS A 270 18.11 -32.64 7.20
CA LYS A 270 19.40 -32.35 6.55
C LYS A 270 19.49 -30.87 6.21
N ILE A 271 20.71 -30.34 6.30
CA ILE A 271 21.03 -28.97 5.89
C ILE A 271 20.68 -28.78 4.40
N LEU A 272 20.00 -27.69 4.10
CA LEU A 272 19.66 -27.26 2.75
C LEU A 272 20.89 -26.63 2.10
N ALA A 273 21.57 -27.42 1.26
CA ALA A 273 22.82 -27.05 0.61
C ALA A 273 22.64 -26.24 -0.69
N MET A 274 21.42 -26.10 -1.21
CA MET A 274 21.21 -25.57 -2.56
C MET A 274 21.72 -24.15 -2.78
N PHE A 275 21.80 -23.36 -1.72
CA PHE A 275 22.25 -21.97 -1.77
C PHE A 275 23.75 -21.79 -1.57
N ARG A 276 24.49 -22.90 -1.35
CA ARG A 276 25.93 -22.87 -1.06
C ARG A 276 26.72 -22.16 -2.15
N PHE A 277 26.34 -22.38 -3.40
CA PHE A 277 26.99 -21.84 -4.59
C PHE A 277 26.12 -20.76 -5.24
N ALA A 278 26.01 -19.61 -4.58
CA ALA A 278 25.31 -18.41 -5.08
C ALA A 278 26.27 -17.21 -5.02
N PRO A 279 27.18 -17.02 -6.01
CA PRO A 279 28.31 -16.08 -5.92
C PRO A 279 27.91 -14.60 -5.89
N HIS A 280 26.69 -14.27 -6.30
CA HIS A 280 26.17 -12.91 -6.33
C HIS A 280 25.17 -12.60 -5.21
N LEU A 281 24.95 -13.53 -4.27
CA LEU A 281 24.03 -13.33 -3.16
C LEU A 281 24.56 -12.26 -2.20
N ARG A 282 23.82 -11.16 -2.04
CA ARG A 282 24.21 -10.01 -1.20
C ARG A 282 23.19 -9.68 -0.12
N TYR A 283 21.92 -9.98 -0.35
CA TYR A 283 20.84 -9.70 0.59
C TYR A 283 20.13 -10.99 0.99
N VAL A 284 20.17 -11.29 2.28
CA VAL A 284 19.45 -12.41 2.90
C VAL A 284 18.49 -11.90 3.97
N GLN A 285 17.24 -12.35 3.90
CA GLN A 285 16.21 -12.13 4.90
C GLN A 285 15.69 -13.49 5.42
N LEU A 286 15.77 -13.71 6.73
CA LEU A 286 15.37 -14.94 7.39
C LEU A 286 14.32 -14.66 8.47
N CYS A 287 13.16 -15.29 8.35
CA CYS A 287 12.10 -15.22 9.34
C CYS A 287 11.86 -16.61 9.95
N ASN A 288 11.70 -16.66 11.28
CA ASN A 288 11.42 -17.89 12.02
C ASN A 288 12.47 -19.01 11.80
N ALA A 289 13.71 -18.63 11.48
CA ALA A 289 14.80 -19.57 11.21
C ALA A 289 15.77 -19.63 12.39
N ASP A 290 15.29 -20.21 13.49
CA ASP A 290 15.95 -20.30 14.80
C ASP A 290 17.45 -20.66 14.66
N ASP A 291 17.79 -21.76 13.96
CA ASP A 291 19.18 -22.18 13.71
C ASP A 291 19.54 -22.14 12.21
N ALA A 292 19.62 -20.94 11.65
CA ALA A 292 19.88 -20.75 10.23
C ALA A 292 21.12 -21.52 9.71
N GLN A 293 22.20 -21.62 10.49
CA GLN A 293 23.41 -22.38 10.12
C GLN A 293 23.23 -23.89 10.12
N ARG A 294 22.28 -24.43 10.90
CA ARG A 294 21.92 -25.85 10.87
C ARG A 294 20.99 -26.17 9.72
N VAL A 295 20.20 -25.19 9.27
CA VAL A 295 19.18 -25.39 8.23
C VAL A 295 19.67 -25.01 6.84
N LEU A 296 20.52 -23.99 6.70
CA LEU A 296 20.91 -23.39 5.43
C LEU A 296 22.44 -23.30 5.30
N LEU A 297 22.98 -23.76 4.16
CA LEU A 297 24.35 -23.40 3.76
C LEU A 297 24.30 -22.19 2.82
N LEU A 298 24.65 -21.02 3.34
CA LEU A 298 24.76 -19.78 2.56
C LEU A 298 26.23 -19.32 2.47
N PRO A 299 26.61 -18.59 1.42
CA PRO A 299 27.90 -17.91 1.34
C PRO A 299 27.91 -16.67 2.25
N TRP A 300 27.99 -16.88 3.57
CA TRP A 300 27.80 -15.80 4.56
C TRP A 300 28.77 -14.62 4.42
N SER A 301 30.02 -14.87 4.05
CA SER A 301 31.10 -13.85 4.02
C SER A 301 30.89 -12.73 3.00
N GLN A 302 30.08 -12.96 1.96
CA GLN A 302 29.79 -11.99 0.89
C GLN A 302 28.48 -11.21 1.10
N ILE A 303 27.69 -11.55 2.13
CA ILE A 303 26.43 -10.87 2.44
C ILE A 303 26.74 -9.45 2.93
N THR A 304 26.06 -8.47 2.32
CA THR A 304 26.21 -7.05 2.66
C THR A 304 24.99 -6.50 3.37
N LEU A 305 23.82 -7.10 3.18
CA LEU A 305 22.59 -6.77 3.89
C LEU A 305 21.97 -8.04 4.48
N TYR A 306 21.76 -8.05 5.79
CA TYR A 306 21.13 -9.15 6.48
C TYR A 306 19.94 -8.69 7.30
N GLU A 307 18.87 -9.46 7.23
CA GLU A 307 17.65 -9.22 7.97
C GLU A 307 17.19 -10.50 8.68
N GLY A 308 16.92 -10.39 9.98
CA GLY A 308 16.48 -11.50 10.82
C GLY A 308 15.31 -11.12 11.72
N SER A 309 14.30 -11.99 11.82
CA SER A 309 13.22 -11.87 12.80
C SER A 309 13.19 -13.11 13.70
N GLU A 310 13.31 -12.88 15.02
CA GLU A 310 13.48 -13.90 16.04
C GLU A 310 12.25 -14.82 16.21
N CYS A 311 12.48 -16.07 16.64
CA CYS A 311 11.44 -17.06 16.93
C CYS A 311 11.61 -17.68 18.34
N LEU A 312 10.64 -18.50 18.75
CA LEU A 312 10.22 -18.86 20.11
C LEU A 312 11.25 -19.63 20.96
N SER A 313 12.47 -19.90 20.48
CA SER A 313 13.39 -20.83 21.15
C SER A 313 14.57 -20.13 21.84
N ASP A 314 14.80 -20.49 23.11
CA ASP A 314 15.81 -19.90 24.01
C ASP A 314 17.27 -20.15 23.57
N GLU A 315 17.52 -20.91 22.49
CA GLU A 315 18.87 -21.41 22.19
C GLU A 315 19.49 -20.94 20.88
N THR A 316 18.80 -20.22 20.00
CA THR A 316 19.38 -19.88 18.69
C THR A 316 18.89 -18.54 18.14
N ASN A 317 19.80 -17.56 18.16
CA ASN A 317 19.61 -16.22 17.64
C ASN A 317 20.43 -16.07 16.35
N HIS A 318 19.90 -15.31 15.39
CA HIS A 318 20.62 -14.76 14.23
C HIS A 318 22.03 -14.22 14.57
N LEU A 319 22.27 -13.78 15.81
CA LEU A 319 23.60 -13.45 16.34
C LEU A 319 24.67 -14.54 16.11
N LYS A 320 24.30 -15.83 16.03
CA LYS A 320 25.26 -16.94 15.78
C LYS A 320 25.85 -16.92 14.37
N VAL A 321 25.12 -16.40 13.37
CA VAL A 321 25.59 -16.35 11.97
C VAL A 321 26.30 -15.05 11.64
N LEU A 322 26.07 -13.97 12.40
CA LEU A 322 26.68 -12.66 12.18
C LEU A 322 28.22 -12.68 12.14
N PRO A 323 28.96 -13.46 12.97
CA PRO A 323 30.42 -13.54 12.88
C PRO A 323 30.95 -14.04 11.52
N GLN A 324 30.12 -14.74 10.76
CA GLN A 324 30.50 -15.26 9.43
C GLN A 324 30.32 -14.21 8.32
N MET A 325 29.65 -13.09 8.60
CA MET A 325 29.30 -12.05 7.62
C MET A 325 30.33 -10.91 7.62
N SER A 326 31.55 -11.20 7.18
CA SER A 326 32.66 -10.24 7.19
C SER A 326 32.45 -9.00 6.32
N SER A 327 31.54 -9.05 5.33
CA SER A 327 31.23 -7.94 4.42
C SER A 327 29.95 -7.17 4.78
N LEU A 328 29.37 -7.41 5.96
CA LEU A 328 28.07 -6.87 6.34
C LEU A 328 28.12 -5.34 6.52
N GLN A 329 27.27 -4.62 5.79
CA GLN A 329 27.15 -3.16 5.81
C GLN A 329 25.84 -2.69 6.43
N SER A 330 24.77 -3.48 6.29
CA SER A 330 23.46 -3.17 6.89
C SER A 330 22.88 -4.40 7.57
N LEU A 331 22.47 -4.23 8.82
CA LEU A 331 21.90 -5.27 9.66
C LEU A 331 20.54 -4.81 10.19
N ARG A 332 19.53 -5.67 10.03
CA ARG A 332 18.19 -5.45 10.59
C ARG A 332 17.77 -6.64 11.44
N LEU A 333 17.45 -6.42 12.70
CA LEU A 333 16.98 -7.47 13.62
C LEU A 333 15.64 -7.08 14.25
N PHE A 334 14.68 -7.99 14.19
CA PHE A 334 13.33 -7.81 14.72
C PHE A 334 13.06 -8.80 15.86
N CYS A 335 12.89 -8.27 17.07
CA CYS A 335 12.52 -9.01 18.27
C CYS A 335 11.00 -8.85 18.47
N ASP A 336 10.17 -9.80 18.02
CA ASP A 336 8.70 -9.66 18.09
C ASP A 336 8.01 -10.62 19.04
N ARG A 337 8.76 -11.54 19.64
CA ARG A 337 8.21 -12.59 20.50
C ARG A 337 8.82 -12.53 21.90
N PRO A 338 8.11 -12.99 22.93
CA PRO A 338 8.59 -12.97 24.30
C PRO A 338 9.60 -14.11 24.51
N SER A 339 10.79 -13.97 23.98
CA SER A 339 11.95 -14.84 24.29
C SER A 339 12.95 -14.03 25.10
N ALA A 340 13.44 -14.60 26.19
CA ALA A 340 14.59 -14.03 26.88
C ALA A 340 15.81 -14.36 26.03
N LEU A 341 16.47 -13.34 25.49
CA LEU A 341 17.75 -13.56 24.81
C LEU A 341 18.72 -14.20 25.81
N PRO A 342 19.26 -15.40 25.53
CA PRO A 342 20.20 -16.02 26.44
C PRO A 342 21.42 -15.10 26.59
N PRO A 343 22.03 -15.02 27.79
CA PRO A 343 23.32 -14.37 27.93
C PRO A 343 24.32 -15.10 27.03
N THR A 344 24.81 -14.43 25.98
CA THR A 344 25.75 -15.05 25.05
C THR A 344 27.04 -15.40 25.80
N PRO A 345 27.49 -16.67 25.77
CA PRO A 345 28.72 -17.08 26.46
C PRO A 345 30.01 -16.56 25.77
N SER A 346 29.90 -15.83 24.66
CA SER A 346 31.01 -15.59 23.72
C SER A 346 31.10 -14.13 23.27
N GLY A 347 31.30 -13.19 24.20
CA GLY A 347 31.69 -11.81 23.89
C GLY A 347 30.76 -11.05 22.92
N ARG A 348 31.23 -9.91 22.42
CA ARG A 348 30.52 -9.14 21.39
C ARG A 348 30.86 -9.64 19.99
N VAL A 349 29.87 -9.67 19.11
CA VAL A 349 30.05 -9.91 17.68
C VAL A 349 30.65 -8.66 17.03
N ASN A 350 31.87 -8.78 16.51
CA ASN A 350 32.55 -7.69 15.83
C ASN A 350 32.12 -7.59 14.36
N LEU A 351 31.53 -6.46 13.98
CA LEU A 351 31.05 -6.14 12.64
C LEU A 351 31.70 -4.82 12.16
N PRO A 352 32.96 -4.85 11.71
CA PRO A 352 33.75 -3.64 11.49
C PRO A 352 33.28 -2.79 10.30
N LEU A 353 32.56 -3.39 9.33
CA LEU A 353 32.05 -2.71 8.14
C LEU A 353 30.58 -2.29 8.26
N LEU A 354 29.95 -2.52 9.42
CA LEU A 354 28.53 -2.21 9.62
C LEU A 354 28.34 -0.70 9.69
N LEU A 355 27.55 -0.16 8.73
CA LEU A 355 27.24 1.26 8.60
C LEU A 355 25.83 1.60 9.11
N ASN A 356 24.90 0.66 8.91
CA ASN A 356 23.47 0.83 9.20
C ASN A 356 22.97 -0.30 10.10
N LEU A 357 22.45 0.05 11.27
CA LEU A 357 21.85 -0.90 12.20
C LEU A 357 20.40 -0.52 12.49
N THR A 358 19.48 -1.42 12.18
CA THR A 358 18.07 -1.32 12.58
C THR A 358 17.78 -2.40 13.59
N LEU A 359 17.22 -2.02 14.74
CA LEU A 359 16.72 -2.95 15.73
C LEU A 359 15.29 -2.62 16.09
N SER A 360 14.46 -3.64 16.27
CA SER A 360 13.04 -3.47 16.57
C SER A 360 12.56 -4.37 17.69
N GLU A 361 11.75 -3.78 18.58
CA GLU A 361 10.92 -4.47 19.56
C GLU A 361 9.44 -4.38 19.14
N GLY A 362 8.88 -5.56 18.87
CA GLY A 362 7.49 -5.77 18.52
C GLY A 362 6.49 -5.56 19.66
N VAL A 363 5.19 -5.51 19.34
CA VAL A 363 4.11 -5.34 20.34
C VAL A 363 4.12 -6.45 21.40
N SER A 364 4.50 -7.67 21.00
CA SER A 364 4.58 -8.85 21.88
C SER A 364 6.00 -9.18 22.35
N ALA A 365 6.96 -8.29 22.12
CA ALA A 365 8.35 -8.50 22.50
C ALA A 365 8.57 -8.40 24.01
N HIS A 366 9.64 -9.03 24.51
CA HIS A 366 10.15 -8.74 25.84
C HIS A 366 10.90 -7.39 25.83
N ALA A 367 10.50 -6.47 26.70
CA ALA A 367 11.11 -5.14 26.78
C ALA A 367 12.62 -5.25 27.10
N GLY A 368 13.45 -4.60 26.29
CA GLY A 368 14.91 -4.59 26.44
C GLY A 368 15.67 -5.63 25.62
N SER A 369 14.98 -6.48 24.84
CA SER A 369 15.61 -7.38 23.87
C SER A 369 16.48 -6.63 22.85
N LEU A 370 16.01 -5.49 22.36
CA LEU A 370 16.74 -4.60 21.46
C LEU A 370 18.01 -4.06 22.11
N ALA A 371 17.94 -3.59 23.35
CA ALA A 371 19.09 -3.06 24.07
C ALA A 371 20.14 -4.16 24.32
N GLN A 372 19.69 -5.39 24.60
CA GLN A 372 20.54 -6.55 24.75
C GLN A 372 21.22 -6.94 23.42
N CYS A 373 20.47 -6.98 22.31
CA CYS A 373 21.01 -7.20 20.97
C CYS A 373 22.07 -6.16 20.60
N PHE A 374 21.80 -4.87 20.85
CA PHE A 374 22.78 -3.80 20.65
C PHE A 374 24.05 -4.04 21.47
N GLY A 375 23.90 -4.40 22.75
CA GLY A 375 25.01 -4.67 23.65
C GLY A 375 25.89 -5.88 23.25
N MET A 376 25.38 -6.77 22.41
CA MET A 376 26.08 -7.93 21.86
C MET A 376 26.82 -7.62 20.55
N ILE A 377 26.59 -6.46 19.94
CA ILE A 377 27.23 -6.08 18.68
C ILE A 377 28.32 -5.03 18.96
N SER A 378 29.47 -5.18 18.31
CA SER A 378 30.52 -4.16 18.24
C SER A 378 30.64 -3.72 16.79
N ALA A 379 30.29 -2.45 16.53
CA ALA A 379 30.22 -1.90 15.18
C ALA A 379 30.90 -0.52 15.14
N PRO A 380 32.25 -0.47 15.07
CA PRO A 380 33.00 0.78 15.18
C PRO A 380 32.76 1.77 14.03
N SER A 381 32.24 1.31 12.89
CA SER A 381 31.93 2.14 11.72
C SER A 381 30.45 2.55 11.65
N LEU A 382 29.66 2.28 12.70
CA LEU A 382 28.23 2.48 12.68
C LEU A 382 27.89 3.98 12.55
N SER A 383 27.24 4.34 11.44
CA SER A 383 26.93 5.74 11.12
C SER A 383 25.44 6.08 11.27
N CYS A 384 24.57 5.09 11.04
CA CYS A 384 23.13 5.23 11.10
C CYS A 384 22.53 4.17 12.03
N LEU A 385 21.86 4.63 13.08
CA LEU A 385 21.15 3.79 14.04
C LEU A 385 19.65 4.04 13.92
N GLN A 386 18.87 2.98 13.78
CA GLN A 386 17.41 3.03 13.73
C GLN A 386 16.83 2.13 14.82
N LEU A 387 16.07 2.72 15.74
CA LEU A 387 15.48 2.03 16.89
C LEU A 387 13.97 2.10 16.83
N VAL A 388 13.33 0.96 17.03
CA VAL A 388 11.90 0.80 16.80
C VAL A 388 11.25 0.13 17.99
N TYR A 389 10.32 0.82 18.63
CA TYR A 389 9.56 0.29 19.76
C TYR A 389 8.06 0.41 19.47
N THR A 390 7.43 -0.74 19.27
CA THR A 390 5.99 -0.81 18.97
C THR A 390 5.14 -1.26 20.17
N HIS A 391 5.77 -1.73 21.26
CA HIS A 391 5.08 -2.06 22.51
C HIS A 391 4.65 -0.80 23.29
N ARG A 392 3.84 -0.99 24.34
CA ARG A 392 3.39 0.06 25.28
C ARG A 392 4.03 -0.02 26.67
N LEU A 393 5.15 -0.75 26.79
CA LEU A 393 5.92 -0.91 28.03
C LEU A 393 6.97 0.20 28.21
N GLN A 394 7.58 0.25 29.39
CA GLN A 394 8.78 1.05 29.64
C GLN A 394 9.91 0.61 28.70
N ILE A 395 10.53 1.56 28.02
CA ILE A 395 11.59 1.30 27.04
C ILE A 395 12.93 1.16 27.76
N SER A 396 13.62 0.05 27.50
CA SER A 396 15.04 -0.08 27.85
C SER A 396 15.89 0.37 26.67
N PHE A 397 16.58 1.49 26.83
CA PHE A 397 17.44 2.06 25.79
C PHE A 397 18.82 1.38 25.73
N PRO A 398 19.42 1.27 24.54
CA PRO A 398 20.80 0.80 24.39
C PRO A 398 21.79 1.66 25.17
N LYS A 399 22.77 0.99 25.81
CA LYS A 399 23.93 1.66 26.41
C LYS A 399 25.00 1.86 25.34
N ILE A 400 25.21 3.10 24.94
CA ILE A 400 26.25 3.47 23.97
C ILE A 400 27.60 3.52 24.68
N ILE A 401 28.62 2.89 24.10
CA ILE A 401 29.99 2.91 24.61
C ILE A 401 30.81 3.91 23.79
N GLU A 402 31.87 4.47 24.38
CA GLU A 402 32.72 5.50 23.77
C GLU A 402 33.24 5.15 22.36
N SER A 403 33.51 3.87 22.07
CA SER A 403 33.94 3.42 20.74
C SER A 403 32.89 3.65 19.65
N ASP A 404 31.61 3.61 20.00
CA ASP A 404 30.47 3.72 19.09
C ASP A 404 29.94 5.17 19.05
N ALA A 405 30.12 5.91 20.14
CA ALA A 405 29.56 7.24 20.42
C ALA A 405 29.82 8.30 19.34
N TYR A 406 31.01 8.28 18.73
CA TYR A 406 31.42 9.32 17.79
C TYR A 406 31.13 8.98 16.32
N ALA A 407 30.95 7.69 16.00
CA ALA A 407 30.68 7.23 14.65
C ALA A 407 29.21 7.46 14.25
N ILE A 408 28.29 7.38 15.21
CA ILE A 408 26.85 7.52 14.96
C ILE A 408 26.52 8.99 14.69
N THR A 409 26.04 9.26 13.48
CA THR A 409 25.73 10.62 13.01
C THR A 409 24.24 10.82 12.69
N THR A 410 23.54 9.72 12.41
CA THR A 410 22.10 9.70 12.14
C THR A 410 21.41 8.76 13.12
N LEU A 411 20.39 9.28 13.81
CA LEU A 411 19.51 8.48 14.66
C LEU A 411 18.08 8.62 14.17
N GLU A 412 17.43 7.49 13.95
CA GLU A 412 16.00 7.40 13.71
C GLU A 412 15.34 6.59 14.84
N MET A 413 14.27 7.13 15.41
CA MET A 413 13.54 6.48 16.48
C MET A 413 12.04 6.47 16.23
N VAL A 414 11.42 5.32 16.45
CA VAL A 414 9.96 5.16 16.51
C VAL A 414 9.58 4.63 17.88
N CYS A 415 8.73 5.34 18.63
CA CYS A 415 8.35 4.93 19.98
C CYS A 415 7.08 5.62 20.51
N ARG A 416 6.70 5.30 21.75
CA ARG A 416 5.65 6.00 22.50
C ARG A 416 6.23 6.54 23.81
N PHE A 417 6.40 7.87 23.89
CA PHE A 417 6.92 8.52 25.09
C PHE A 417 5.88 8.60 26.21
N ASP A 418 4.60 8.71 25.86
CA ASP A 418 3.48 8.76 26.80
C ASP A 418 3.18 7.42 27.50
N SER A 419 3.75 6.31 27.02
CA SER A 419 3.54 4.98 27.61
C SER A 419 4.21 4.83 28.98
N HIS A 420 5.27 5.57 29.27
CA HIS A 420 5.92 5.59 30.59
C HIS A 420 6.73 6.88 30.80
N PRO A 421 6.66 7.55 31.98
CA PRO A 421 7.33 8.83 32.22
C PRO A 421 8.86 8.78 32.01
N ASP A 422 9.48 7.64 32.33
CA ASP A 422 10.94 7.46 32.19
C ASP A 422 11.40 7.30 30.73
N ASN A 423 10.50 7.07 29.76
CA ASN A 423 10.89 6.88 28.36
C ASN A 423 11.59 8.11 27.80
N VAL A 424 11.10 9.32 28.14
CA VAL A 424 11.75 10.57 27.75
C VAL A 424 13.10 10.71 28.45
N VAL A 425 13.20 10.33 29.72
CA VAL A 425 14.46 10.42 30.49
C VAL A 425 15.53 9.52 29.87
N GLY A 426 15.23 8.23 29.69
CA GLY A 426 16.16 7.25 29.11
C GLY A 426 16.56 7.60 27.67
N PHE A 427 15.65 8.17 26.87
CA PHE A 427 15.99 8.64 25.53
C PHE A 427 17.08 9.72 25.54
N PHE A 428 16.95 10.71 26.44
CA PHE A 428 17.94 11.79 26.54
C PHE A 428 19.26 11.34 27.17
N GLU A 429 19.24 10.36 28.09
CA GLU A 429 20.46 9.72 28.59
C GLU A 429 21.23 9.02 27.46
N MET A 430 20.52 8.27 26.61
CA MET A 430 21.09 7.64 25.42
C MET A 430 21.62 8.68 24.42
N LEU A 431 20.84 9.71 24.09
CA LEU A 431 21.25 10.78 23.16
C LEU A 431 22.52 11.52 23.63
N SER A 432 22.65 11.74 24.95
CA SER A 432 23.82 12.41 25.52
C SER A 432 25.12 11.65 25.27
N SER A 433 25.03 10.34 25.03
CA SER A 433 26.16 9.48 24.71
C SER A 433 26.56 9.51 23.22
N MET A 434 25.86 10.25 22.36
CA MET A 434 26.13 10.33 20.90
C MET A 434 26.24 11.79 20.43
N PRO A 435 27.32 12.51 20.77
CA PRO A 435 27.43 13.95 20.52
C PRO A 435 27.57 14.34 19.03
N SER A 436 27.96 13.39 18.17
CA SER A 436 28.17 13.58 16.73
C SER A 436 26.87 13.61 15.90
N ILE A 437 25.72 13.32 16.50
CA ILE A 437 24.43 13.29 15.78
C ILE A 437 24.14 14.66 15.17
N TYR A 438 23.96 14.68 13.85
CA TYR A 438 23.53 15.87 13.11
C TYR A 438 22.17 15.69 12.43
N ARG A 439 21.68 14.46 12.28
CA ARG A 439 20.34 14.16 11.77
C ARG A 439 19.59 13.33 12.80
N LEU A 440 18.48 13.87 13.30
CA LEU A 440 17.60 13.19 14.25
C LEU A 440 16.20 13.09 13.64
N THR A 441 15.69 11.86 13.55
CA THR A 441 14.31 11.58 13.19
C THR A 441 13.62 10.92 14.37
N VAL A 442 12.52 11.51 14.82
CA VAL A 442 11.69 10.97 15.90
C VAL A 442 10.26 10.89 15.38
N ARG A 443 9.71 9.68 15.36
CA ARG A 443 8.29 9.43 15.07
C ARG A 443 7.67 8.86 16.33
N ALA A 444 7.19 9.74 17.19
CA ALA A 444 6.79 9.34 18.53
C ALA A 444 5.44 9.91 18.96
N GLU A 445 4.71 9.11 19.74
CA GLU A 445 3.56 9.59 20.50
C GLU A 445 4.02 10.27 21.79
N GLY A 446 3.38 11.39 22.16
CA GLY A 446 3.59 12.03 23.45
C GLY A 446 4.81 12.95 23.54
N CYS A 447 5.18 13.65 22.46
CA CYS A 447 6.21 14.68 22.52
C CYS A 447 5.73 15.90 23.33
N THR A 448 6.22 16.07 24.56
CA THR A 448 5.82 17.15 25.48
C THR A 448 6.74 18.38 25.38
N GLU A 449 6.39 19.48 26.06
CA GLU A 449 7.30 20.64 26.19
C GLU A 449 8.65 20.28 26.82
N GLY A 450 8.66 19.32 27.75
CA GLY A 450 9.87 18.80 28.39
C GLY A 450 10.84 18.12 27.41
N PHE A 451 10.31 17.49 26.35
CA PHE A 451 11.13 16.93 25.28
C PHE A 451 11.91 18.02 24.54
N PHE A 452 11.24 19.10 24.12
CA PHE A 452 11.90 20.21 23.42
C PHE A 452 12.85 20.98 24.32
N SER A 453 12.47 21.19 25.58
CA SER A 453 13.30 21.89 26.57
C SER A 453 14.65 21.19 26.80
N LYS A 454 14.70 19.86 26.73
CA LYS A 454 15.94 19.07 26.81
C LYS A 454 16.76 19.09 25.51
N LEU A 455 16.11 19.31 24.36
CA LEU A 455 16.78 19.54 23.08
C LEU A 455 17.29 20.98 22.92
N THR A 456 16.85 21.93 23.74
CA THR A 456 17.34 23.32 23.69
C THR A 456 18.85 23.36 23.87
N TYR A 457 19.52 24.12 23.01
CA TYR A 457 20.97 24.29 23.12
C TYR A 457 21.32 25.18 24.31
N ARG A 458 22.29 24.72 25.09
CA ARG A 458 22.83 25.37 26.27
C ARG A 458 24.30 25.70 26.05
N SER A 459 24.67 26.95 26.32
CA SER A 459 26.06 27.43 26.23
C SER A 459 26.97 26.93 27.36
N ASP A 460 26.42 26.24 28.35
CA ASP A 460 27.12 25.67 29.52
C ASP A 460 27.90 24.38 29.19
N GLY A 461 27.88 23.92 27.93
CA GLY A 461 28.54 22.69 27.49
C GLY A 461 27.71 21.42 27.69
N ASN A 462 26.56 21.49 28.36
CA ASN A 462 25.68 20.34 28.64
C ASN A 462 24.57 20.16 27.59
N SER A 463 24.83 20.60 26.34
CA SER A 463 23.89 20.45 25.24
C SER A 463 23.85 19.01 24.74
N VAL A 464 22.66 18.42 24.74
CA VAL A 464 22.45 17.13 24.06
C VAL A 464 22.56 17.34 22.55
N ILE A 465 23.29 16.47 21.84
CA ILE A 465 23.47 16.48 20.38
C ILE A 465 23.79 17.90 19.81
N PRO A 466 24.92 18.51 20.18
CA PRO A 466 25.24 19.89 19.83
C PRO A 466 25.38 20.14 18.32
N CYS A 467 25.57 19.07 17.53
CA CYS A 467 25.78 19.11 16.09
C CYS A 467 24.50 19.01 15.25
N LEU A 468 23.31 19.01 15.87
CA LEU A 468 22.02 18.83 15.17
C LEU A 468 21.81 19.88 14.07
N THR A 469 21.64 19.40 12.84
CA THR A 469 21.37 20.18 11.61
C THR A 469 20.01 19.89 10.99
N SER A 470 19.47 18.68 11.16
CA SER A 470 18.20 18.25 10.58
C SER A 470 17.38 17.53 11.64
N LEU A 471 16.17 18.03 11.89
CA LEU A 471 15.21 17.48 12.84
C LEU A 471 13.92 17.10 12.12
N ASP A 472 13.62 15.80 12.11
CA ASP A 472 12.42 15.25 11.51
C ASP A 472 11.46 14.73 12.57
N LEU A 473 10.28 15.35 12.64
CA LEU A 473 9.21 15.05 13.58
C LEU A 473 7.91 14.69 12.85
N HIS A 474 7.96 14.33 11.56
CA HIS A 474 6.79 13.78 10.89
C HIS A 474 6.25 12.57 11.66
N LEU A 475 4.94 12.40 11.62
CA LEU A 475 4.23 11.28 12.24
C LEU A 475 4.38 11.23 13.78
N SER A 476 4.70 12.36 14.40
CA SER A 476 4.74 12.50 15.86
C SER A 476 3.46 13.14 16.39
N SER A 477 3.04 12.73 17.59
CA SER A 477 1.98 13.41 18.34
C SER A 477 2.57 14.32 19.40
N PHE A 478 1.91 15.45 19.61
CA PHE A 478 2.41 16.55 20.45
C PHE A 478 1.44 16.81 21.60
N ALA A 479 1.97 16.85 22.82
CA ALA A 479 1.21 17.02 24.05
C ALA A 479 1.53 18.37 24.70
N PHE A 480 1.07 19.45 24.07
CA PHE A 480 1.17 20.82 24.57
C PHE A 480 0.06 21.70 23.97
N THR A 481 -0.28 22.80 24.65
CA THR A 481 -1.29 23.75 24.19
C THR A 481 -0.74 24.82 23.24
N GLU A 482 0.53 25.21 23.42
CA GLU A 482 1.21 26.19 22.58
C GLU A 482 2.67 25.75 22.38
N PRO A 483 3.25 25.83 21.16
CA PRO A 483 4.57 25.25 20.86
C PRO A 483 5.75 26.13 21.33
N THR A 484 5.63 26.84 22.46
CA THR A 484 6.65 27.79 22.94
C THR A 484 8.00 27.11 23.13
N ALA A 485 8.03 25.98 23.84
CA ALA A 485 9.27 25.23 24.08
C ALA A 485 9.92 24.71 22.79
N PHE A 486 9.12 24.40 21.77
CA PHE A 486 9.63 24.01 20.46
C PHE A 486 10.28 25.19 19.74
N VAL A 487 9.63 26.36 19.70
CA VAL A 487 10.21 27.57 19.08
C VAL A 487 11.47 28.01 19.81
N ASP A 488 11.47 28.01 21.15
CA ASP A 488 12.65 28.32 21.98
C ASP A 488 13.83 27.38 21.65
N MET A 489 13.55 26.08 21.52
CA MET A 489 14.55 25.08 21.14
C MET A 489 15.14 25.37 19.76
N VAL A 490 14.29 25.64 18.76
CA VAL A 490 14.74 25.94 17.40
C VAL A 490 15.60 27.20 17.38
N GLU A 491 15.14 28.30 17.99
CA GLU A 491 15.88 29.56 18.07
C GLU A 491 17.26 29.39 18.72
N SER A 492 17.35 28.63 19.82
CA SER A 492 18.63 28.36 20.51
C SER A 492 19.67 27.64 19.62
N ARG A 493 19.22 27.01 18.53
CA ARG A 493 20.03 26.26 17.57
C ARG A 493 20.24 27.01 16.25
N ARG A 494 19.81 28.26 16.14
CA ARG A 494 20.10 29.13 14.99
C ARG A 494 21.36 29.96 15.21
N PRO A 495 22.01 30.42 14.12
CA PRO A 495 23.14 31.33 14.25
C PRO A 495 22.70 32.64 14.91
N PRO A 496 23.50 33.21 15.82
CA PRO A 496 23.25 34.57 16.29
C PRO A 496 23.29 35.54 15.11
N SER A 497 22.43 36.56 15.12
CA SER A 497 22.28 37.56 14.05
C SER A 497 23.54 38.37 13.72
N MET A 498 24.65 38.15 14.44
CA MET A 498 25.92 38.82 14.26
C MET A 498 26.98 37.85 13.74
N CYS A 499 27.54 38.23 12.59
CA CYS A 499 28.60 37.56 11.84
C CYS A 499 29.84 37.33 12.71
N GLY A 500 29.92 36.17 13.34
CA GLY A 500 31.14 35.65 13.97
C GLY A 500 31.36 34.24 13.45
N THR A 501 32.61 33.91 13.09
CA THR A 501 33.04 32.56 12.72
C THR A 501 32.88 31.63 13.92
N THR A 502 31.67 31.10 14.09
CA THR A 502 31.36 30.08 15.07
C THR A 502 31.57 28.73 14.39
N SER A 503 32.52 27.93 14.89
CA SER A 503 32.86 26.59 14.38
C SER A 503 31.78 25.53 14.67
N ARG A 504 30.54 25.95 14.90
CA ARG A 504 29.41 25.12 15.35
C ARG A 504 28.44 24.86 14.20
N ARG A 505 27.81 23.69 14.21
CA ARG A 505 26.68 23.36 13.33
C ARG A 505 25.36 23.90 13.89
N PHE A 506 24.52 24.44 13.02
CA PHE A 506 23.23 25.03 13.36
C PHE A 506 22.10 24.17 12.78
N LEU A 507 20.91 24.28 13.37
CA LEU A 507 19.72 23.60 12.86
C LEU A 507 19.30 24.26 11.54
N GLU A 508 19.43 23.55 10.43
CA GLU A 508 19.16 24.02 9.06
C GLU A 508 17.77 23.61 8.57
N GLU A 509 17.30 22.43 9.00
CA GLU A 509 16.09 21.79 8.46
C GLU A 509 15.19 21.28 9.59
N VAL A 510 13.90 21.57 9.50
CA VAL A 510 12.84 21.00 10.34
C VAL A 510 11.71 20.44 9.47
N LYS A 511 11.19 19.29 9.88
CA LYS A 511 10.25 18.48 9.12
C LYS A 511 9.04 18.12 9.99
N LEU A 512 7.84 18.48 9.55
CA LEU A 512 6.59 18.39 10.33
C LEU A 512 5.40 18.00 9.44
N ASP A 513 4.43 17.27 9.99
CA ASP A 513 3.21 16.91 9.23
C ASP A 513 2.40 18.14 8.83
N LYS A 514 2.30 19.11 9.75
CA LYS A 514 1.55 20.36 9.58
C LYS A 514 2.16 21.47 10.43
N ALA A 515 1.86 22.71 10.10
CA ALA A 515 2.21 23.85 10.93
C ALA A 515 1.49 23.77 12.28
N PHE A 516 2.18 24.17 13.36
CA PHE A 516 1.56 24.32 14.67
C PHE A 516 0.65 25.55 14.70
N GLU A 517 -0.44 25.46 15.45
CA GLU A 517 -1.23 26.63 15.83
C GLU A 517 -0.45 27.43 16.88
N MET A 518 -0.31 28.74 16.66
CA MET A 518 0.54 29.63 17.46
C MET A 518 -0.18 30.93 17.77
N GLY A 519 0.05 31.50 18.96
CA GLY A 519 -0.31 32.88 19.25
C GLY A 519 0.49 33.89 18.40
N ARG A 520 0.00 35.13 18.29
CA ARG A 520 0.60 36.16 17.41
C ARG A 520 2.10 36.40 17.69
N SER A 521 2.49 36.44 18.96
CA SER A 521 3.90 36.66 19.36
C SER A 521 4.83 35.54 18.91
N LEU A 522 4.38 34.28 18.94
CA LEU A 522 5.15 33.13 18.49
C LEU A 522 5.22 33.04 16.98
N ILE A 523 4.16 33.46 16.28
CA ILE A 523 4.16 33.54 14.81
C ILE A 523 5.27 34.48 14.33
N GLU A 524 5.41 35.67 14.92
CA GLU A 524 6.47 36.63 14.58
C GLU A 524 7.86 36.02 14.77
N ARG A 525 8.09 35.38 15.91
CA ARG A 525 9.35 34.67 16.23
C ARG A 525 9.66 33.55 15.22
N TRP A 526 8.66 32.72 14.92
CA TRP A 526 8.80 31.63 13.97
C TRP A 526 9.14 32.13 12.56
N TYR A 527 8.49 33.21 12.09
CA TYR A 527 8.82 33.83 10.81
C TYR A 527 10.24 34.37 10.77
N MET A 528 10.71 35.03 11.84
CA MET A 528 12.11 35.51 11.90
C MET A 528 13.12 34.38 11.75
N VAL A 529 12.84 33.21 12.32
CA VAL A 529 13.70 32.04 12.19
C VAL A 529 13.68 31.48 10.76
N CYS A 530 12.51 31.38 10.14
CA CYS A 530 12.35 30.94 8.75
C CYS A 530 13.05 31.89 7.76
N ASP A 531 12.83 33.21 7.89
CA ASP A 531 13.51 34.24 7.10
C ASP A 531 15.02 34.24 7.32
N GLY A 532 15.45 33.86 8.53
CA GLY A 532 16.85 33.63 8.88
C GLY A 532 17.48 32.43 8.18
N GLY A 533 16.75 31.69 7.32
CA GLY A 533 17.24 30.57 6.52
C GLY A 533 16.99 29.19 7.12
N LEU A 534 15.96 29.02 7.96
CA LEU A 534 15.51 27.68 8.39
C LEU A 534 14.60 27.10 7.30
N LEU A 535 14.92 25.90 6.82
CA LEU A 535 14.07 25.16 5.90
C LEU A 535 13.02 24.38 6.68
N VAL A 536 11.74 24.70 6.46
CA VAL A 536 10.62 23.98 7.08
C VAL A 536 9.85 23.24 6.00
N HIS A 537 9.79 21.92 6.12
CA HIS A 537 9.04 21.07 5.22
C HIS A 537 7.77 20.61 5.90
N TYR A 538 6.64 20.82 5.22
CA TYR A 538 5.33 20.36 5.68
C TYR A 538 4.82 19.20 4.83
N GLY A 539 4.10 18.29 5.49
CA GLY A 539 3.41 17.18 4.85
C GLY A 539 4.30 15.97 4.64
N THR A 540 3.66 14.82 4.45
CA THR A 540 4.32 13.54 4.20
C THR A 540 4.81 13.50 2.76
N HIS A 541 5.92 14.18 2.45
CA HIS A 541 6.48 14.21 1.09
C HIS A 541 7.00 12.84 0.59
N ASN A 542 6.94 11.79 1.41
CA ASN A 542 7.15 10.40 1.01
C ASN A 542 5.89 9.59 1.29
N MET A 543 5.18 9.19 0.24
CA MET A 543 4.05 8.25 0.30
C MET A 543 4.47 6.81 0.68
N ASP A 544 5.77 6.58 0.89
CA ASP A 544 6.39 5.26 1.10
C ASP A 544 7.05 5.09 2.49
N LEU A 545 6.73 5.93 3.48
CA LEU A 545 7.23 5.78 4.86
C LEU A 545 6.09 5.39 5.82
N PRO A 546 6.28 4.38 6.71
CA PRO A 546 5.24 3.93 7.64
C PRO A 546 4.81 5.03 8.62
N ARG A 547 3.50 5.14 8.89
CA ARG A 547 2.94 6.18 9.75
C ARG A 547 2.85 5.74 11.22
N GLY A 548 3.81 6.19 12.02
CA GLY A 548 3.76 6.06 13.49
C GLY A 548 3.73 4.60 14.00
N PRO A 549 3.76 4.38 15.32
CA PRO A 549 3.81 3.04 15.89
C PRO A 549 2.48 2.26 15.80
N ASP A 550 1.38 2.89 15.39
CA ASP A 550 0.05 2.26 15.22
C ASP A 550 -0.18 1.65 13.82
N GLU A 551 0.33 2.23 12.72
CA GLU A 551 0.25 1.55 11.38
C GLU A 551 1.21 0.37 11.27
N LEU A 552 2.15 0.27 12.21
CA LEU A 552 3.05 -0.87 12.35
C LEU A 552 2.40 -2.07 13.01
N VAL A 553 1.12 -1.97 13.35
CA VAL A 553 0.32 -3.06 13.90
C VAL A 553 -0.85 -3.29 12.95
N LYS A 554 -0.86 -4.45 12.28
CA LYS A 554 -2.00 -4.94 11.50
C LYS A 554 -3.26 -4.92 12.40
N PRO A 555 -4.48 -4.74 11.83
CA PRO A 555 -5.73 -4.68 12.62
C PRO A 555 -5.97 -5.89 13.53
N ASN A 556 -5.29 -7.01 13.27
CA ASN A 556 -5.31 -8.22 14.09
C ASN A 556 -4.33 -8.21 15.28
N GLY A 557 -3.66 -7.08 15.55
CA GLY A 557 -2.71 -6.92 16.66
C GLY A 557 -1.31 -7.47 16.38
N GLN A 558 -1.01 -7.91 15.15
CA GLN A 558 0.33 -8.38 14.76
C GLN A 558 1.14 -7.27 14.10
N ASN A 559 2.47 -7.32 14.16
CA ASN A 559 3.28 -6.32 13.49
C ASN A 559 3.09 -6.34 11.96
N SER A 560 3.02 -5.14 11.36
CA SER A 560 3.07 -4.93 9.92
C SER A 560 4.53 -4.94 9.46
N TYR A 561 5.08 -6.14 9.29
CA TYR A 561 6.43 -6.34 8.75
C TYR A 561 6.62 -5.73 7.35
N ASP A 562 5.53 -5.60 6.61
CA ASP A 562 5.48 -5.12 5.22
C ASP A 562 5.49 -3.58 5.09
N GLY A 563 5.25 -2.86 6.19
CA GLY A 563 5.13 -1.39 6.20
C GLY A 563 6.43 -0.65 6.48
N TRP A 564 7.44 -1.34 7.01
CA TRP A 564 8.79 -0.80 7.10
C TRP A 564 9.39 -0.82 5.70
N PHE A 565 10.10 0.25 5.28
CA PHE A 565 11.36 0.24 4.51
C PHE A 565 11.49 1.49 3.63
N PRO A 566 12.28 2.50 4.04
CA PRO A 566 12.91 3.39 3.07
C PRO A 566 14.06 2.63 2.38
N GLY A 567 13.78 2.10 1.19
CA GLY A 567 14.78 1.83 0.16
C GLY A 567 15.81 0.72 0.44
N MET A 568 16.08 -0.08 -0.60
CA MET A 568 17.44 -0.62 -0.73
C MET A 568 18.40 0.58 -0.90
N PRO A 569 19.69 0.48 -0.54
CA PRO A 569 20.68 1.35 -1.16
C PRO A 569 20.46 1.28 -2.68
N GLY A 570 20.30 2.44 -3.33
CA GLY A 570 19.74 2.61 -4.67
C GLY A 570 20.50 1.99 -5.84
N THR A 571 21.25 0.92 -5.62
CA THR A 571 22.01 0.18 -6.63
C THR A 571 21.97 -1.32 -6.29
N PHE A 572 20.97 -2.02 -6.85
CA PHE A 572 21.00 -3.47 -7.03
C PHE A 572 20.84 -3.83 -8.49
#